data_AF-A0A6P0XRJ2-F1
#
_entry.id   AF-A0A6P0XRJ2-F1
#
_cell.length_a   1.000
_cell.length_b   1.000
_cell.length_c   1.000
_cell.angle_alpha   90.00
_cell.angle_beta   90.00
_cell.angle_gamma   90.00
#
_symmetry.space_group_name_H-M   'P 1'
#
loop_
_entity.id
_entity.type
_entity.pdbx_description
1 polymer ?
#
loop_
_entity_poly.entity_id
_entity_poly.type
_entity_poly.pdbx_seq_one_letter_code
_entity_poly.pdbx_strand_id
1 'polypeptide(L)'
;GERFTRPPTRKKYYQWVQSIDRQYKLSLQDRSLKYQGIDTSNNYLETNQECLLETLMLRFRLADGINLSTLSQHFGQQTAEQILIYLQPYQKLGWVELINPKGIVTLFSNNQKLPLEGYLRLTDPEGFLFSNTVLSTLFSKLSNSISMEYKI
;
A
#
# COMPACT_ATOMS: atom_id res chain seq x y z
N GLY A 1 -26.22 9.83 -16.32
CA GLY A 1 -24.98 9.38 -15.68
C GLY A 1 -25.05 7.88 -15.55
N GLU A 2 -24.25 7.16 -16.33
CA GLU A 2 -24.18 5.70 -16.23
C GLU A 2 -23.41 5.29 -14.97
N ARG A 3 -23.91 4.27 -14.27
CA ARG A 3 -23.26 3.70 -13.10
C ARG A 3 -22.50 2.46 -13.55
N PHE A 4 -21.17 2.53 -13.50
CA PHE A 4 -20.32 1.36 -13.67
C PHE A 4 -20.14 0.67 -12.32
N THR A 5 -20.60 -0.57 -12.20
CA THR A 5 -20.40 -1.39 -11.00
C THR A 5 -19.09 -2.15 -11.07
N ARG A 6 -18.23 -1.97 -10.06
CA ARG A 6 -16.93 -2.65 -9.94
C ARG A 6 -17.13 -4.17 -9.77
N PRO A 7 -16.31 -5.01 -10.43
CA PRO A 7 -16.35 -6.46 -10.22
C PRO A 7 -16.07 -6.85 -8.75
N PRO A 8 -16.77 -7.87 -8.21
CA PRO A 8 -16.80 -8.14 -6.77
C PRO A 8 -15.53 -8.80 -6.21
N THR A 9 -14.64 -9.35 -7.06
CA THR A 9 -13.44 -10.06 -6.61
C THR A 9 -12.17 -9.36 -7.07
N ARG A 10 -11.16 -9.27 -6.21
CA ARG A 10 -9.87 -8.60 -6.48
C ARG A 10 -9.21 -9.05 -7.80
N LYS A 11 -9.16 -10.36 -8.06
CA LYS A 11 -8.62 -10.91 -9.32
C LYS A 11 -9.40 -10.39 -10.54
N LYS A 12 -10.74 -10.45 -10.50
CA LYS A 12 -11.59 -9.93 -11.59
C LYS A 12 -11.50 -8.41 -11.71
N TYR A 13 -11.32 -7.68 -10.62
CA TYR A 13 -11.14 -6.23 -10.68
C TYR A 13 -9.89 -5.86 -11.45
N TYR A 14 -8.72 -6.43 -11.10
CA TYR A 14 -7.50 -6.10 -11.83
C TYR A 14 -7.54 -6.59 -13.27
N GLN A 15 -8.12 -7.77 -13.54
CA GLN A 15 -8.35 -8.24 -14.91
C GLN A 15 -9.26 -7.29 -15.70
N TRP A 16 -10.31 -6.75 -15.06
CA TRP A 16 -11.22 -5.79 -15.66
C TRP A 16 -10.56 -4.44 -15.91
N VAL A 17 -9.82 -3.88 -14.94
CA VAL A 17 -9.05 -2.64 -15.11
C VAL A 17 -8.04 -2.79 -16.25
N GLN A 18 -7.31 -3.90 -16.30
CA GLN A 18 -6.38 -4.19 -17.41
C GLN A 18 -7.09 -4.34 -18.76
N SER A 19 -8.31 -4.89 -18.78
CA SER A 19 -9.10 -5.01 -20.02
C SER A 19 -9.67 -3.67 -20.48
N ILE A 20 -10.09 -2.81 -19.55
CA ILE A 20 -10.57 -1.45 -19.80
C ILE A 20 -9.40 -0.62 -20.33
N ASP A 21 -8.24 -0.63 -19.66
CA ASP A 21 -7.03 0.09 -20.11
C ASP A 21 -6.61 -0.34 -21.53
N ARG A 22 -6.68 -1.65 -21.84
CA ARG A 22 -6.44 -2.18 -23.19
C ARG A 22 -7.46 -1.71 -24.23
N GLN A 23 -8.74 -1.74 -23.89
CA GLN A 23 -9.84 -1.35 -24.79
C GLN A 23 -9.85 0.17 -25.05
N TYR A 24 -9.55 0.97 -24.03
CA TYR A 24 -9.38 2.42 -24.15
C TYR A 24 -8.14 2.76 -24.98
N LYS A 25 -6.99 2.08 -24.80
CA LYS A 25 -5.78 2.27 -25.63
C LYS A 25 -5.98 2.01 -27.13
N LEU A 26 -6.86 1.08 -27.49
CA LEU A 26 -7.22 0.82 -28.90
C LEU A 26 -8.10 1.93 -29.50
N SER A 27 -8.95 2.59 -28.70
CA SER A 27 -9.80 3.70 -29.16
C SER A 27 -9.11 5.07 -29.19
N LEU A 28 -7.98 5.22 -28.50
CA LEU A 28 -7.28 6.51 -28.34
C LEU A 28 -6.33 6.85 -29.50
N GLN A 29 -6.21 6.01 -30.53
CA GLN A 29 -5.52 6.39 -31.77
C GLN A 29 -6.28 7.48 -32.56
N ASP A 30 -7.55 7.75 -32.24
CA ASP A 30 -8.39 8.65 -33.04
C ASP A 30 -9.01 9.84 -32.25
N ARG A 31 -8.70 10.01 -30.96
CA ARG A 31 -9.20 11.19 -30.22
C ARG A 31 -8.24 11.65 -29.12
N SER A 32 -7.51 12.71 -29.44
CA SER A 32 -6.83 13.60 -28.50
C SER A 32 -7.85 14.24 -27.56
N LEU A 33 -8.12 13.58 -26.44
CA LEU A 33 -8.75 14.19 -25.26
C LEU A 33 -7.80 14.01 -24.10
N LYS A 34 -7.09 15.10 -23.79
CA LYS A 34 -6.38 15.31 -22.53
C LYS A 34 -7.36 15.13 -21.38
N TYR A 35 -7.43 13.93 -20.82
CA TYR A 35 -7.82 13.78 -19.43
C TYR A 35 -6.67 14.31 -18.60
N GLN A 36 -6.99 15.31 -17.80
CA GLN A 36 -6.09 16.00 -16.89
C GLN A 36 -5.56 14.98 -15.87
N GLY A 37 -4.32 14.53 -16.06
CA GLY A 37 -3.51 13.94 -14.99
C GLY A 37 -3.28 12.43 -14.98
N ILE A 38 -3.50 11.67 -16.06
CA ILE A 38 -3.03 10.27 -16.12
C ILE A 38 -2.17 10.09 -17.38
N ASP A 39 -0.87 10.29 -17.20
CA ASP A 39 0.13 9.97 -18.21
C ASP A 39 0.31 8.44 -18.25
N THR A 40 -0.47 7.78 -19.10
CA THR A 40 -0.54 6.31 -19.22
C THR A 40 0.76 5.63 -19.69
N SER A 41 1.86 6.37 -19.85
CA SER A 41 3.19 5.83 -20.13
C SER A 41 3.83 5.10 -18.93
N ASN A 42 3.36 5.32 -17.69
CA ASN A 42 3.93 4.75 -16.44
C ASN A 42 3.10 3.62 -15.77
N ASN A 43 2.13 3.06 -16.51
CA ASN A 43 1.03 2.23 -16.00
C ASN A 43 1.43 1.02 -15.09
N TYR A 44 2.64 0.44 -15.24
CA TYR A 44 3.04 -0.71 -14.43
C TYR A 44 3.50 -0.35 -13.00
N LEU A 45 4.13 0.81 -12.82
CA LEU A 45 4.62 1.26 -11.50
C LEU A 45 3.49 1.82 -10.64
N GLU A 46 2.56 2.58 -11.25
CA GLU A 46 1.32 3.01 -10.58
C GLU A 46 0.49 1.80 -10.12
N THR A 47 0.40 0.75 -10.93
CA THR A 47 -0.33 -0.48 -10.56
C THR A 47 0.25 -1.17 -9.32
N ASN A 48 1.57 -1.21 -9.14
CA ASN A 48 2.21 -1.83 -7.98
C ASN A 48 2.04 -1.01 -6.70
N GLN A 49 2.12 0.32 -6.78
CA GLN A 49 1.84 1.20 -5.64
C GLN A 49 0.37 1.15 -5.23
N GLU A 50 -0.56 1.25 -6.17
CA GLU A 50 -1.99 1.13 -5.87
C GLU A 50 -2.30 -0.22 -5.20
N CYS A 51 -1.68 -1.30 -5.69
CA CYS A 51 -1.79 -2.63 -5.08
C CYS A 51 -1.22 -2.68 -3.66
N LEU A 52 -0.09 -2.04 -3.39
CA LEU A 52 0.50 -1.91 -2.05
C LEU A 52 -0.44 -1.15 -1.11
N LEU A 53 -0.90 0.03 -1.52
CA LEU A 53 -1.77 0.89 -0.73
C LEU A 53 -3.13 0.21 -0.44
N GLU A 54 -3.73 -0.45 -1.43
CA GLU A 54 -4.93 -1.26 -1.23
C GLU A 54 -4.67 -2.43 -0.27
N THR A 55 -3.52 -3.10 -0.39
CA THR A 55 -3.12 -4.17 0.53
C THR A 55 -2.98 -3.64 1.96
N LEU A 56 -2.33 -2.49 2.15
CA LEU A 56 -2.19 -1.83 3.46
C LEU A 56 -3.56 -1.51 4.06
N MET A 57 -4.45 -0.84 3.30
CA MET A 57 -5.81 -0.50 3.76
C MET A 57 -6.63 -1.71 4.20
N LEU A 58 -6.63 -2.76 3.38
CA LEU A 58 -7.44 -3.95 3.67
C LEU A 58 -6.87 -4.73 4.85
N ARG A 59 -5.54 -4.90 4.88
CA ARG A 59 -4.89 -5.76 5.87
C ARG A 59 -4.74 -5.11 7.23
N PHE A 60 -4.45 -3.81 7.33
CA PHE A 60 -4.42 -3.12 8.61
C PHE A 60 -5.78 -3.07 9.29
N ARG A 61 -6.87 -3.14 8.52
CA ARG A 61 -8.23 -3.19 9.06
C ARG A 61 -8.59 -4.56 9.65
N LEU A 62 -7.80 -5.59 9.39
CA LEU A 62 -7.98 -6.92 9.96
C LEU A 62 -7.17 -7.05 11.25
N ALA A 63 -7.71 -7.75 12.25
CA ALA A 63 -7.04 -7.98 13.53
C ALA A 63 -5.68 -8.70 13.40
N ASP A 64 -5.51 -9.51 12.35
CA ASP A 64 -4.25 -10.19 12.08
C ASP A 64 -3.17 -9.26 11.50
N GLY A 65 -3.55 -8.08 11.02
CA GLY A 65 -2.64 -7.13 10.38
C GLY A 65 -1.99 -7.65 9.09
N ILE A 66 -0.71 -7.33 8.92
CA ILE A 66 0.10 -7.56 7.72
C ILE A 66 1.28 -8.47 8.08
N ASN A 67 1.43 -9.56 7.33
CA ASN A 67 2.63 -10.38 7.40
C ASN A 67 3.79 -9.69 6.65
N LEU A 68 4.85 -9.34 7.36
CA LEU A 68 6.01 -8.64 6.80
C LEU A 68 6.82 -9.48 5.82
N SER A 69 6.86 -10.79 5.99
CA SER A 69 7.55 -11.71 5.07
C SER A 69 6.83 -11.78 3.72
N THR A 70 5.49 -11.86 3.72
CA THR A 70 4.71 -11.80 2.47
C THR A 70 4.79 -10.42 1.83
N LEU A 71 4.79 -9.36 2.64
CA LEU A 71 4.91 -7.98 2.15
C LEU A 71 6.25 -7.76 1.45
N SER A 72 7.35 -8.20 2.06
CA SER A 72 8.71 -8.07 1.49
C SER A 72 8.90 -8.93 0.24
N GLN A 73 8.29 -10.12 0.19
CA GLN A 73 8.30 -10.97 -1.01
C GLN A 73 7.55 -10.33 -2.18
N HIS A 74 6.41 -9.67 -1.94
CA HIS A 74 5.57 -9.13 -3.00
C HIS A 74 5.94 -7.71 -3.44
N PHE A 75 6.39 -6.87 -2.51
CA PHE A 75 6.67 -5.44 -2.78
C PHE A 75 8.13 -5.06 -2.58
N GLY A 76 8.99 -6.01 -2.18
CA GLY A 76 10.41 -5.79 -1.94
C GLY A 76 10.72 -5.49 -0.47
N GLN A 77 11.94 -5.85 -0.06
CA GLN A 77 12.44 -5.65 1.29
C GLN A 77 12.49 -4.16 1.67
N GLN A 78 12.98 -3.30 0.77
CA GLN A 78 13.10 -1.87 1.01
C GLN A 78 11.77 -1.20 1.36
N THR A 79 10.68 -1.60 0.69
CA THR A 79 9.34 -1.09 0.99
C THR A 79 8.86 -1.50 2.38
N ALA A 80 9.11 -2.75 2.79
CA ALA A 80 8.78 -3.20 4.14
C ALA A 80 9.58 -2.43 5.21
N GLU A 81 10.87 -2.17 4.96
CA GLU A 81 11.72 -1.36 5.85
C GLU A 81 11.22 0.08 5.95
N GLN A 82 10.88 0.70 4.83
CA GLN A 82 10.31 2.06 4.79
C GLN A 82 9.01 2.16 5.59
N ILE A 83 8.11 1.18 5.45
CA ILE A 83 6.87 1.12 6.21
C ILE A 83 7.16 1.08 7.70
N LEU A 84 8.10 0.26 8.16
CA LEU A 84 8.47 0.20 9.57
C LEU A 84 9.06 1.53 10.06
N ILE A 85 9.91 2.18 9.26
CA ILE A 85 10.46 3.51 9.60
C ILE A 85 9.34 4.54 9.75
N TYR A 86 8.39 4.59 8.81
CA TYR A 86 7.27 5.53 8.88
C TYR A 86 6.30 5.26 10.03
N LEU A 87 6.24 4.01 10.50
CA LEU A 87 5.37 3.60 11.60
C LEU A 87 6.02 3.64 12.98
N GLN A 88 7.33 3.85 13.06
CA GLN A 88 8.05 4.01 14.32
C GLN A 88 7.41 5.03 15.29
N PRO A 89 6.95 6.23 14.88
CA PRO A 89 6.26 7.14 15.79
C PRO A 89 4.94 6.56 16.31
N TYR A 90 4.19 5.83 15.49
CA TYR A 90 2.91 5.23 15.89
C TYR A 90 3.09 4.00 16.78
N GLN A 91 4.20 3.29 16.66
CA GLN A 91 4.59 2.26 17.63
C GLN A 91 4.86 2.87 19.01
N LYS A 92 5.55 4.01 19.08
CA LYS A 92 5.80 4.72 20.37
C LYS A 92 4.51 5.20 21.02
N LEU A 93 3.50 5.54 20.22
CA LEU A 93 2.16 5.90 20.68
C LEU A 93 1.31 4.68 21.07
N GLY A 94 1.80 3.46 20.82
CA GLY A 94 1.07 2.22 21.07
C GLY A 94 -0.09 1.99 20.11
N TRP A 95 -0.10 2.60 18.92
CA TRP A 95 -1.15 2.42 17.90
C TRP A 95 -0.83 1.29 16.93
N VAL A 96 0.44 0.94 16.83
CA VAL A 96 0.95 -0.11 15.94
C VAL A 96 1.84 -1.02 16.76
N GLU A 97 1.66 -2.32 16.59
CA GLU A 97 2.54 -3.31 17.19
C GLU A 97 3.02 -4.30 16.14
N LEU A 98 4.23 -4.82 16.37
CA LEU A 98 4.79 -5.90 15.59
C LEU A 98 4.87 -7.15 16.46
N ILE A 99 4.25 -8.22 15.99
CA ILE A 99 4.25 -9.51 16.65
C ILE A 99 5.20 -10.42 15.90
N ASN A 100 6.26 -10.88 16.55
CA ASN A 100 7.17 -11.83 15.93
C ASN A 100 6.47 -13.19 15.70
N PRO A 101 7.06 -14.10 14.91
CA PRO A 101 6.48 -15.44 14.70
C PRO A 101 6.24 -16.26 15.98
N LYS A 102 6.84 -15.85 17.12
CA LYS A 102 6.65 -16.47 18.43
C LYS A 102 5.49 -15.85 19.24
N GLY A 103 4.75 -14.91 18.68
CA GLY A 103 3.62 -14.26 19.35
C GLY A 103 3.99 -13.14 20.33
N ILE A 104 5.25 -12.67 20.32
CA ILE A 104 5.75 -11.66 21.25
C ILE A 104 5.82 -10.29 20.54
N VAL A 105 5.29 -9.27 21.22
CA VAL A 105 5.39 -7.88 20.77
C VAL A 105 6.87 -7.47 20.76
N THR A 106 7.34 -7.07 19.58
CA THR A 106 8.73 -6.70 19.32
C THR A 106 8.77 -5.25 18.90
N LEU A 107 9.64 -4.47 19.55
CA LEU A 107 9.86 -3.08 19.19
C LEU A 107 10.79 -3.00 17.97
N PHE A 108 10.42 -2.19 16.99
CA PHE A 108 11.29 -1.83 15.87
C PHE A 108 11.76 -0.38 15.97
N SER A 109 13.02 -0.14 15.60
CA SER A 109 13.64 1.18 15.61
C SER A 109 14.60 1.31 14.44
N ASN A 110 14.63 2.49 13.82
CA ASN A 110 15.52 2.82 12.70
C ASN A 110 17.02 2.68 13.04
N ASN A 111 17.39 2.70 14.32
CA ASN A 111 18.77 2.55 14.79
C ASN A 111 19.22 1.08 14.97
N GLN A 112 18.34 0.12 14.68
CA GLN A 112 18.60 -1.31 14.82
C GLN A 112 18.18 -2.06 13.55
N LYS A 113 18.61 -3.31 13.41
CA LYS A 113 18.18 -4.17 12.31
C LYS A 113 16.66 -4.32 12.35
N LEU A 114 15.99 -3.87 11.29
CA LEU A 114 14.54 -3.92 11.21
C LEU A 114 14.07 -5.38 11.09
N PRO A 115 13.11 -5.82 11.93
CA PRO A 115 12.52 -7.14 11.84
C PRO A 115 11.61 -7.23 10.60
N LEU A 116 12.01 -8.07 9.63
CA LEU A 116 11.26 -8.30 8.38
C LEU A 116 10.37 -9.55 8.44
N GLU A 117 10.17 -10.06 9.65
CA GLU A 117 9.38 -11.25 9.94
C GLU A 117 8.39 -10.95 11.05
N GLY A 118 7.20 -11.53 10.94
CA GLY A 118 6.11 -11.32 11.88
C GLY A 118 4.92 -10.56 11.29
N TYR A 119 4.01 -10.16 12.18
CA TYR A 119 2.74 -9.52 11.88
C TYR A 119 2.71 -8.10 12.42
N LEU A 120 2.63 -7.14 11.51
CA LEU A 120 2.45 -5.73 11.81
C LEU A 120 0.96 -5.42 11.84
N ARG A 121 0.43 -5.01 12.99
CA ARG A 121 -1.02 -4.76 13.15
C ARG A 121 -1.30 -3.49 13.95
N LEU A 122 -2.54 -3.01 13.83
CA LEU A 122 -3.06 -1.96 14.70
C LEU A 122 -3.42 -2.58 16.05
N THR A 123 -3.14 -1.85 17.11
CA THR A 123 -3.57 -2.22 18.46
C THR A 123 -5.07 -1.95 18.64
N ASP A 124 -5.69 -2.73 19.52
CA ASP A 124 -7.09 -2.56 19.91
C ASP A 124 -7.15 -1.94 21.32
N PRO A 125 -7.90 -0.85 21.56
CA PRO A 125 -8.74 -0.09 20.60
C PRO A 125 -8.06 1.08 19.89
N GLU A 126 -6.97 1.64 20.44
CA GLU A 126 -6.44 2.93 20.00
C GLU A 126 -5.94 2.90 18.55
N GLY A 127 -5.23 1.84 18.16
CA GLY A 127 -4.75 1.68 16.78
C GLY A 127 -5.88 1.65 15.76
N PHE A 128 -6.98 0.95 16.05
CA PHE A 128 -8.16 0.93 15.19
C PHE A 128 -8.85 2.30 15.09
N LEU A 129 -8.95 3.01 16.22
CA LEU A 129 -9.55 4.35 16.27
C LEU A 129 -8.78 5.35 15.40
N PHE A 130 -7.45 5.29 15.41
CA PHE A 130 -6.57 6.16 14.64
C PHE A 130 -6.06 5.53 13.33
N SER A 131 -6.68 4.43 12.88
CA SER A 131 -6.30 3.69 11.66
C SER A 131 -6.16 4.58 10.42
N ASN A 132 -7.12 5.49 10.21
CA ASN A 132 -7.09 6.40 9.07
C ASN A 132 -5.88 7.34 9.12
N THR A 133 -5.49 7.82 10.31
CA THR A 133 -4.30 8.68 10.46
C THR A 133 -3.03 7.92 10.10
N VAL A 134 -2.89 6.69 10.59
CA VAL A 134 -1.75 5.82 10.28
C VAL A 134 -1.67 5.55 8.77
N LEU A 135 -2.79 5.18 8.15
CA LEU A 135 -2.88 4.89 6.72
C LEU A 135 -2.61 6.14 5.87
N SER A 136 -3.20 7.29 6.19
CA SER A 136 -2.96 8.55 5.47
C SER A 136 -1.48 8.95 5.51
N THR A 137 -0.79 8.74 6.63
CA THR A 137 0.66 8.99 6.71
C THR A 137 1.44 8.05 5.83
N LEU A 138 1.15 6.75 5.86
CA LEU A 138 1.80 5.77 4.97
C LEU A 138 1.61 6.15 3.51
N PHE A 139 0.39 6.53 3.12
CA PHE A 139 0.05 6.88 1.75
C PHE A 139 0.83 8.10 1.27
N SER A 140 0.86 9.14 2.10
CA SER A 140 1.62 10.36 1.81
C SER A 140 3.13 10.07 1.68
N LYS A 141 3.70 9.28 2.60
CA LYS A 141 5.14 9.00 2.61
C LYS A 141 5.58 8.08 1.47
N LEU A 142 4.82 7.01 1.20
CA LEU A 142 5.12 6.05 0.13
C LEU A 142 4.93 6.66 -1.25
N SER A 143 3.93 7.54 -1.45
CA SER A 143 3.76 8.27 -2.71
C SER A 143 4.91 9.26 -2.96
N ASN A 144 5.34 9.98 -1.93
CA ASN A 144 6.41 10.99 -2.05
C ASN A 144 7.80 10.39 -2.25
N SER A 145 8.07 9.20 -1.69
CA SER A 145 9.37 8.53 -1.87
C SER A 145 9.64 8.19 -3.34
N ILE A 146 8.60 8.03 -4.15
CA ILE A 146 8.71 7.67 -5.57
C ILE A 146 8.86 8.92 -6.45
N SER A 147 8.16 10.03 -6.12
CA SER A 147 8.31 11.28 -6.87
C SER A 147 9.72 11.88 -6.85
N MET A 148 10.57 11.50 -5.88
CA MET A 148 11.99 11.91 -5.86
C MET A 148 12.90 11.04 -6.72
N GLU A 149 12.53 9.79 -7.01
CA GLU A 149 13.36 8.86 -7.80
C GLU A 149 13.31 9.18 -9.30
N TYR A 150 12.26 9.89 -9.75
CA TYR A 150 12.06 10.31 -11.15
C TYR A 150 12.60 11.71 -11.49
N LYS A 151 13.38 12.34 -10.59
CA LYS A 151 13.85 13.72 -10.77
C LYS A 151 15.33 13.85 -11.15
N ILE A 152 15.93 12.81 -11.73
CA ILE A 152 17.33 12.79 -12.20
C ILE A 152 17.37 12.82 -13.72
#